data_AF-A0A1A8B471-F1
#
_entry.id   AF-A0A1A8B471-F1
#
_cell.length_a   1.000
_cell.length_b   1.000
_cell.length_c   1.000
_cell.angle_alpha   90.00
_cell.angle_beta   90.00
_cell.angle_gamma   90.00
#
_symmetry.space_group_name_H-M   'P 1'
#
loop_
_entity.id
_entity.type
_entity.pdbx_description
1 polymer ?
#
loop_
_entity_poly.entity_id
_entity_poly.type
_entity_poly.pdbx_seq_one_letter_code
_entity_poly.pdbx_strand_id
1 'polypeptide(L)'
;MPTSYEDGHISVSGAGGGSMPGKKPENTAFKQQRLPAWQPVLTAGTVLPAFFIIGLIFIPIGIGLYVTSMNIKEFQIDYTGVDMSSPCYNCSQNFSWNSSRPCACSLPFYLDQPYDSNVFMYYGLSNFYQNHRRYVKSRDDSQLNGNQESLKDPSKECEPYAWSSSKPIAPCGAIANSMFNVVAIRVRCHLQLRGAPRSAFVPGERHGESPA
;
A
#
# COMPACT_ATOMS: atom_id res chain seq x y z
N MET A 1 -5.95 16.70 26.81
CA MET A 1 -5.08 17.14 27.92
C MET A 1 -5.08 18.66 27.95
N PRO A 2 -5.79 19.25 28.92
CA PRO A 2 -5.46 20.56 29.45
C PRO A 2 -5.05 20.44 30.93
N THR A 3 -4.04 21.21 31.28
CA THR A 3 -3.58 21.50 32.64
C THR A 3 -4.51 22.52 33.29
N SER A 4 -5.01 22.24 34.50
CA SER A 4 -5.49 23.29 35.39
C SER A 4 -5.23 22.88 36.84
N TYR A 5 -4.17 23.46 37.38
CA TYR A 5 -3.89 23.56 38.80
C TYR A 5 -4.93 24.54 39.36
N GLU A 6 -5.81 24.12 40.26
CA GLU A 6 -6.64 25.04 41.03
C GLU A 6 -6.17 25.05 42.49
N ASP A 7 -5.59 26.18 42.86
CA ASP A 7 -5.38 26.62 44.23
C ASP A 7 -6.71 27.11 44.82
N GLY A 8 -6.95 26.76 46.08
CA GLY A 8 -8.08 27.26 46.86
C GLY A 8 -7.68 27.44 48.32
N HIS A 9 -7.09 28.59 48.66
CA HIS A 9 -7.03 29.10 50.02
C HIS A 9 -8.21 30.04 50.27
N ILE A 10 -9.03 29.78 51.31
CA ILE A 10 -9.72 30.82 52.08
C ILE A 10 -9.65 30.45 53.57
N SER A 11 -9.14 31.39 54.36
CA SER A 11 -9.03 31.31 55.83
C SER A 11 -10.30 31.80 56.52
N VAL A 12 -10.69 31.19 57.65
CA VAL A 12 -11.39 31.89 58.73
C VAL A 12 -10.82 31.44 60.08
N SER A 13 -10.43 32.43 60.87
CA SER A 13 -9.96 32.36 62.26
C SER A 13 -11.10 32.01 63.23
N GLY A 14 -10.85 31.17 64.22
CA GLY A 14 -11.79 30.93 65.32
C GLY A 14 -11.25 29.93 66.33
N ALA A 15 -11.08 30.37 67.58
CA ALA A 15 -10.53 29.60 68.68
C ALA A 15 -11.41 28.39 69.05
N GLY A 16 -10.78 27.22 69.18
CA GLY A 16 -11.41 25.99 69.68
C GLY A 16 -10.63 24.77 69.20
N GLY A 17 -10.08 23.98 70.12
CA GLY A 17 -9.15 22.88 69.85
C GLY A 17 -9.57 21.97 68.69
N GLY A 18 -8.81 22.05 67.59
CA GLY A 18 -9.01 21.22 66.40
C GLY A 18 -7.81 20.30 66.19
N SER A 19 -8.06 19.00 66.29
CA SER A 19 -7.13 17.92 65.88
C SER A 19 -6.43 18.26 64.56
N MET A 20 -5.10 18.14 64.50
CA MET A 20 -4.38 18.19 63.23
C MET A 20 -5.06 17.23 62.22
N PRO A 21 -5.31 17.66 60.96
CA PRO A 21 -5.84 16.76 59.95
C PRO A 21 -4.82 15.63 59.76
N GLY A 22 -5.20 14.43 60.19
CA GLY A 22 -4.31 13.28 60.15
C GLY A 22 -3.81 13.06 58.73
N LYS A 23 -2.51 12.74 58.59
CA LYS A 23 -1.87 12.31 57.32
C LYS A 23 -2.35 10.93 56.87
N LYS A 24 -3.65 10.66 57.00
CA LYS A 24 -4.26 9.40 56.63
C LYS A 24 -4.66 9.50 55.16
N PRO A 25 -4.18 8.60 54.30
CA PRO A 25 -4.62 8.57 52.91
C PRO A 25 -6.13 8.34 52.86
N GLU A 26 -6.77 9.00 51.91
CA GLU A 26 -8.22 8.91 51.68
C GLU A 26 -8.66 7.46 51.48
N ASN A 27 -9.77 7.09 52.13
CA ASN A 27 -10.33 5.75 52.11
C ASN A 27 -11.27 5.54 50.91
N THR A 28 -10.75 5.75 49.69
CA THR A 28 -11.49 5.48 48.45
C THR A 28 -10.98 4.19 47.80
N ALA A 29 -11.89 3.44 47.15
CA ALA A 29 -11.56 2.16 46.51
C ALA A 29 -10.44 2.28 45.46
N PHE A 30 -10.35 3.43 44.78
CA PHE A 30 -9.27 3.75 43.84
C PHE A 30 -7.92 3.93 44.56
N LYS A 31 -7.83 4.82 45.55
CA LYS A 31 -6.57 5.09 46.28
C LYS A 31 -6.10 3.91 47.12
N GLN A 32 -7.02 3.01 47.50
CA GLN A 32 -6.71 1.78 48.22
C GLN A 32 -6.52 0.54 47.33
N GLN A 33 -6.60 0.69 46.00
CA GLN A 33 -6.46 -0.42 45.05
C GLN A 33 -7.46 -1.58 45.30
N ARG A 34 -8.68 -1.23 45.73
CA ARG A 34 -9.81 -2.15 45.99
C ARG A 34 -10.93 -1.98 44.97
N LEU A 35 -10.58 -1.55 43.76
CA LEU A 35 -11.55 -1.52 42.68
C LEU A 35 -12.01 -2.95 42.36
N PRO A 36 -13.30 -3.15 42.03
CA PRO A 36 -13.78 -4.45 41.58
C PRO A 36 -13.02 -4.81 40.31
N ALA A 37 -12.26 -5.91 40.36
CA ALA A 37 -11.53 -6.45 39.23
C ALA A 37 -12.08 -7.84 38.92
N TRP A 38 -12.34 -8.11 37.65
CA TRP A 38 -12.56 -9.46 37.19
C TRP A 38 -11.19 -10.12 36.94
N GLN A 39 -10.91 -11.20 37.67
CA GLN A 39 -9.67 -11.95 37.55
C GLN A 39 -9.98 -13.35 37.00
N PRO A 40 -9.99 -13.54 35.67
CA PRO A 40 -10.25 -14.84 35.09
C PRO A 40 -9.10 -15.79 35.36
N VAL A 41 -9.38 -16.91 36.03
CA VAL A 41 -8.41 -17.99 36.21
C VAL A 41 -8.48 -18.90 34.99
N LEU A 42 -7.44 -18.86 34.16
CA LEU A 42 -7.30 -19.70 32.96
C LEU A 42 -6.90 -21.11 33.37
N THR A 43 -7.88 -21.97 33.64
CA THR A 43 -7.67 -23.39 33.94
C THR A 43 -7.98 -24.22 32.70
N ALA A 44 -7.48 -25.47 32.64
CA ALA A 44 -7.75 -26.38 31.53
C ALA A 44 -9.25 -26.55 31.24
N GLY A 45 -10.10 -26.51 32.26
CA GLY A 45 -11.56 -26.63 32.13
C GLY A 45 -12.24 -25.44 31.47
N THR A 46 -11.67 -24.23 31.55
CA THR A 46 -12.24 -23.02 30.93
C THR A 46 -11.68 -22.77 29.53
N VAL A 47 -10.41 -23.09 29.29
CA VAL A 47 -9.76 -22.84 27.99
C VAL A 47 -10.10 -23.90 26.94
N LEU A 48 -10.28 -25.16 27.33
CA LEU A 48 -10.52 -26.25 26.38
C LEU A 48 -11.83 -26.06 25.57
N PRO A 49 -12.99 -25.73 26.18
CA PRO A 49 -14.21 -25.44 25.43
C PRO A 49 -14.07 -24.20 24.54
N ALA A 50 -13.35 -23.17 25.00
CA ALA A 50 -13.12 -21.96 24.22
C ALA A 50 -12.35 -22.27 22.92
N PHE A 51 -11.32 -23.11 22.98
CA PHE A 51 -10.59 -23.54 21.78
C PHE A 51 -11.46 -24.34 20.81
N PHE A 52 -12.35 -25.21 21.29
CA PHE A 52 -13.28 -25.93 20.42
C PHE A 52 -14.25 -24.99 19.71
N ILE A 53 -14.80 -24.00 20.40
CA ILE A 53 -15.71 -23.01 19.81
C ILE A 53 -14.98 -22.20 18.73
N ILE A 54 -13.79 -21.69 19.04
CA ILE A 54 -12.97 -20.93 18.07
C ILE A 54 -12.64 -21.82 16.86
N GLY A 55 -12.27 -23.08 17.08
CA GLY A 55 -12.00 -24.03 16.01
C GLY A 55 -13.21 -24.26 15.11
N LEU A 56 -14.38 -24.51 15.69
CA LEU A 56 -15.62 -24.71 14.92
C LEU A 56 -16.05 -23.48 14.12
N ILE A 57 -15.67 -22.28 14.55
CA ILE A 57 -15.92 -21.03 13.80
C ILE A 57 -14.86 -20.84 12.71
N PHE A 58 -13.59 -21.09 13.01
CA PHE A 58 -12.49 -20.84 12.07
C PHE A 58 -12.41 -21.88 10.96
N ILE A 59 -12.87 -23.12 11.17
CA ILE A 59 -12.93 -24.15 10.12
C ILE A 59 -13.80 -23.70 8.92
N PRO A 60 -15.10 -23.36 9.08
CA PRO A 60 -15.93 -22.95 7.95
C PRO A 60 -15.48 -21.63 7.33
N ILE A 61 -14.99 -20.67 8.13
CA ILE A 61 -14.41 -19.42 7.61
C ILE A 61 -13.18 -19.72 6.76
N GLY A 62 -12.28 -20.58 7.24
CA GLY A 62 -11.08 -21.00 6.52
C GLY A 62 -11.41 -21.71 5.21
N ILE A 63 -12.39 -22.63 5.22
CA ILE A 63 -12.88 -23.30 4.00
C ILE A 63 -13.44 -22.27 3.01
N GLY A 64 -14.27 -21.32 3.49
CA GLY A 64 -14.82 -20.25 2.66
C GLY A 64 -13.72 -19.43 1.99
N LEU A 65 -12.76 -18.93 2.77
CA LEU A 65 -11.62 -18.16 2.26
C LEU A 65 -10.76 -18.97 1.28
N TYR A 66 -10.49 -20.25 1.59
CA TYR A 66 -9.70 -21.14 0.73
C TYR A 66 -10.37 -21.38 -0.63
N VAL A 67 -11.67 -21.69 -0.65
CA VAL A 67 -12.43 -21.89 -1.89
C VAL A 67 -12.46 -20.60 -2.71
N THR A 68 -12.70 -19.45 -2.07
CA THR A 68 -12.66 -18.17 -2.80
C THR A 68 -11.30 -17.86 -3.39
N SER A 69 -10.21 -18.21 -2.68
CA SER A 69 -8.84 -18.02 -3.16
C SER A 69 -8.52 -18.90 -4.37
N MET A 70 -8.89 -20.19 -4.33
CA MET A 70 -8.65 -21.11 -5.45
C MET A 70 -9.45 -20.77 -6.72
N ASN A 71 -10.55 -20.04 -6.60
CA ASN A 71 -11.34 -19.59 -7.75
C ASN A 71 -10.72 -18.38 -8.48
N ILE A 72 -9.74 -17.71 -7.88
CA ILE A 72 -9.05 -16.58 -8.52
C ILE A 72 -8.05 -17.13 -9.54
N LYS A 73 -8.26 -16.77 -10.80
CA LYS A 73 -7.36 -17.10 -11.91
C LYS A 73 -6.35 -15.96 -12.06
N GLU A 74 -5.06 -16.29 -12.07
CA GLU A 74 -3.95 -15.35 -12.26
C GLU A 74 -3.07 -15.80 -13.43
N PHE A 75 -2.58 -14.86 -14.23
CA PHE A 75 -1.57 -15.10 -15.25
C PHE A 75 -0.48 -14.03 -15.14
N GLN A 76 0.76 -14.47 -14.99
CA GLN A 76 1.92 -13.58 -14.84
C GLN A 76 2.92 -13.83 -15.97
N ILE A 77 3.40 -12.74 -16.58
CA ILE A 77 4.44 -12.77 -17.61
C ILE A 77 5.51 -11.72 -17.31
N ASP A 78 6.77 -12.13 -17.33
CA ASP A 78 7.91 -11.22 -17.21
C ASP A 78 8.26 -10.62 -18.58
N TYR A 79 8.32 -9.30 -18.65
CA TYR A 79 8.64 -8.53 -19.86
C TYR A 79 9.96 -7.76 -19.75
N THR A 80 10.80 -8.05 -18.75
CA THR A 80 12.09 -7.37 -18.50
C THR A 80 13.07 -7.55 -19.66
N GLY A 81 13.03 -8.70 -20.35
CA GLY A 81 13.91 -8.98 -21.49
C GLY A 81 15.36 -9.23 -21.11
N VAL A 82 15.60 -10.02 -20.05
CA VAL A 82 16.97 -10.40 -19.63
C VAL A 82 17.60 -11.45 -20.55
N ASP A 83 16.78 -12.36 -21.09
CA ASP A 83 17.24 -13.43 -21.98
C ASP A 83 17.33 -12.96 -23.43
N MET A 84 18.38 -13.39 -24.13
CA MET A 84 18.57 -13.08 -25.56
C MET A 84 17.46 -13.64 -26.47
N SER A 85 16.74 -14.65 -26.00
CA SER A 85 15.56 -15.21 -26.68
C SER A 85 14.29 -14.37 -26.52
N SER A 86 14.28 -13.40 -25.59
CA SER A 86 13.10 -12.58 -25.33
C SER A 86 12.89 -11.55 -26.44
N PRO A 87 11.66 -11.38 -26.95
CA PRO A 87 11.33 -10.29 -27.87
C PRO A 87 11.64 -8.89 -27.31
N CYS A 88 11.73 -8.75 -25.98
CA CYS A 88 12.03 -7.48 -25.31
C CYS A 88 13.53 -7.27 -25.02
N TYR A 89 14.40 -8.20 -25.39
CA TYR A 89 15.85 -8.11 -25.10
C TYR A 89 16.51 -6.85 -25.67
N ASN A 90 16.13 -6.45 -26.89
CA ASN A 90 16.64 -5.23 -27.51
C ASN A 90 16.26 -3.96 -26.73
N CYS A 91 15.13 -3.98 -26.01
CA CYS A 91 14.70 -2.87 -25.16
C CYS A 91 15.45 -2.82 -23.82
N SER A 92 15.99 -3.95 -23.34
CA SER A 92 16.74 -4.00 -22.08
C SER A 92 18.21 -3.60 -22.24
N GLN A 93 18.81 -3.94 -23.37
CA GLN A 93 20.25 -3.79 -23.61
C GLN A 93 20.71 -2.36 -23.89
N ASN A 94 19.84 -1.51 -24.48
CA ASN A 94 20.30 -0.27 -25.12
C ASN A 94 19.47 0.97 -24.76
N PHE A 95 19.04 1.06 -23.50
CA PHE A 95 18.43 2.29 -22.99
C PHE A 95 19.52 3.26 -22.52
N SER A 96 20.11 4.01 -23.46
CA SER A 96 20.85 5.22 -23.09
C SER A 96 19.83 6.25 -22.61
N TRP A 97 20.06 6.85 -21.43
CA TRP A 97 19.24 7.94 -20.87
C TRP A 97 19.05 9.13 -21.82
N ASN A 98 19.86 9.21 -22.89
CA ASN A 98 19.84 10.24 -23.91
C ASN A 98 19.14 9.81 -25.22
N SER A 99 18.64 8.57 -25.29
CA SER A 99 17.92 8.04 -26.44
C SER A 99 16.42 8.06 -26.13
N SER A 100 15.78 9.19 -26.40
CA SER A 100 14.34 9.42 -26.19
C SER A 100 13.44 8.60 -27.13
N ARG A 101 13.95 7.51 -27.73
CA ARG A 101 13.18 6.70 -28.67
C ARG A 101 12.35 5.69 -27.87
N PRO A 102 11.02 5.68 -28.06
CA PRO A 102 10.18 4.68 -27.42
C PRO A 102 10.56 3.29 -27.94
N CYS A 103 10.93 2.39 -27.03
CA CYS A 103 11.11 0.98 -27.36
C CYS A 103 9.79 0.24 -27.14
N ALA A 104 9.28 -0.40 -28.18
CA ALA A 104 8.08 -1.23 -28.09
C ALA A 104 8.45 -2.69 -28.31
N CYS A 105 8.07 -3.55 -27.39
CA CYS A 105 8.17 -5.00 -27.54
C CYS A 105 6.80 -5.66 -27.39
N SER A 106 6.62 -6.83 -27.98
CA SER A 106 5.37 -7.59 -27.94
C SER A 106 5.65 -9.00 -27.48
N LEU A 107 5.00 -9.43 -26.40
CA LEU A 107 5.09 -10.80 -25.90
C LEU A 107 3.80 -11.55 -26.23
N PRO A 108 3.84 -12.59 -27.08
CA PRO A 108 2.68 -13.45 -27.28
C PRO A 108 2.51 -14.37 -26.07
N PHE A 109 1.27 -14.48 -25.59
CA PHE A 109 0.90 -15.43 -24.54
C PHE A 109 -0.48 -16.04 -24.85
N TYR A 110 -0.76 -17.17 -24.20
CA TYR A 110 -2.01 -17.90 -24.34
C TYR A 110 -2.61 -18.12 -22.95
N LEU A 111 -3.93 -18.04 -22.87
CA LEU A 111 -4.68 -18.33 -21.65
C LEU A 111 -5.27 -19.74 -21.77
N ASP A 112 -4.89 -20.63 -20.87
CA ASP A 112 -5.35 -22.03 -20.89
C ASP A 112 -6.83 -22.17 -20.54
N GLN A 113 -7.38 -21.18 -19.84
CA GLN A 113 -8.75 -21.18 -19.35
C GLN A 113 -9.42 -19.83 -19.61
N PRO A 114 -10.75 -19.81 -19.83
CA PRO A 114 -11.49 -18.56 -19.93
C PRO A 114 -11.53 -17.84 -18.57
N TYR A 115 -11.49 -16.51 -18.61
CA TYR A 115 -11.64 -15.63 -17.45
C TYR A 115 -13.04 -15.04 -17.51
N ASP A 116 -13.98 -15.67 -16.80
CA ASP A 116 -15.42 -15.37 -16.92
C ASP A 116 -15.85 -14.12 -16.12
N SER A 117 -14.99 -13.62 -15.23
CA SER A 117 -15.23 -12.47 -14.36
C SER A 117 -14.45 -11.23 -14.82
N ASN A 118 -14.64 -10.10 -14.13
CA ASN A 118 -13.85 -8.90 -14.36
C ASN A 118 -12.35 -9.19 -14.25
N VAL A 119 -11.59 -8.73 -15.25
CA VAL A 119 -10.14 -8.90 -15.33
C VAL A 119 -9.47 -7.59 -14.92
N PHE A 120 -8.47 -7.69 -14.06
CA PHE A 120 -7.62 -6.58 -13.66
C PHE A 120 -6.20 -6.82 -14.16
N MET A 121 -5.56 -5.74 -14.58
CA MET A 121 -4.18 -5.77 -15.06
C MET A 121 -3.28 -5.04 -14.06
N TYR A 122 -2.22 -5.72 -13.65
CA TYR A 122 -1.22 -5.20 -12.73
C TYR A 122 0.17 -5.26 -13.37
N TYR A 123 1.02 -4.29 -13.05
CA TYR A 123 2.45 -4.37 -13.34
C TYR A 123 3.19 -4.66 -12.03
N GLY A 124 4.09 -5.63 -12.07
CA GLY A 124 4.92 -6.02 -10.94
C GLY A 124 6.34 -5.49 -11.11
N LEU A 125 6.91 -4.92 -10.05
CA LEU A 125 8.32 -4.54 -9.98
C LEU A 125 8.99 -5.33 -8.87
N SER A 126 10.03 -6.09 -9.22
CA SER A 126 10.91 -6.74 -8.25
C SER A 126 12.10 -5.84 -7.90
N ASN A 127 12.67 -6.00 -6.69
CA ASN A 127 13.84 -5.23 -6.23
C ASN A 127 13.63 -3.70 -6.21
N PHE A 128 12.38 -3.25 -6.02
CA PHE A 128 12.04 -1.83 -5.89
C PHE A 128 11.51 -1.53 -4.48
N TYR A 129 12.33 -0.89 -3.65
CA TYR A 129 12.06 -0.69 -2.21
C TYR A 129 11.22 0.55 -1.92
N GLN A 130 9.94 0.52 -2.29
CA GLN A 130 9.00 1.63 -2.01
C GLN A 130 8.82 1.90 -0.52
N ASN A 131 9.04 0.90 0.34
CA ASN A 131 8.92 1.01 1.79
C ASN A 131 10.14 1.68 2.46
N HIS A 132 11.18 2.05 1.71
CA HIS A 132 12.35 2.70 2.27
C HIS A 132 11.94 4.05 2.89
N ARG A 133 12.26 4.28 4.18
CA ARG A 133 11.81 5.47 4.95
C ARG A 133 12.01 6.80 4.22
N ARG A 134 13.19 7.00 3.60
CA ARG A 134 13.48 8.22 2.81
C ARG A 134 12.64 8.33 1.54
N TYR A 135 12.30 7.22 0.90
CA TYR A 135 11.48 7.21 -0.30
C TYR A 135 10.03 7.59 0.04
N VAL A 136 9.45 6.96 1.07
CA VAL A 136 8.08 7.23 1.54
C VAL A 136 7.88 8.68 2.01
N LYS A 137 8.91 9.26 2.62
CA LYS A 137 8.90 10.65 3.09
C LYS A 137 9.06 11.68 1.97
N SER A 138 9.68 11.31 0.84
CA SER A 138 10.04 12.25 -0.21
C SER A 138 8.85 12.59 -1.11
N ARG A 139 7.98 13.45 -0.59
CA ARG A 139 6.79 14.04 -1.22
C ARG A 139 6.32 15.27 -0.43
N ASP A 140 5.47 16.07 -1.05
CA ASP A 140 4.77 17.17 -0.39
C ASP A 140 3.25 17.01 -0.56
N ASP A 141 2.57 16.62 0.52
CA ASP A 141 1.13 16.38 0.49
C ASP A 141 0.31 17.66 0.25
N SER A 142 0.81 18.83 0.69
CA SER A 142 0.14 20.11 0.43
C SER A 142 0.27 20.51 -1.04
N GLN A 143 1.42 20.24 -1.65
CA GLN A 143 1.62 20.40 -3.09
C GLN A 143 0.71 19.46 -3.90
N LEU A 144 0.63 18.18 -3.51
CA LEU A 144 -0.25 17.20 -4.15
C LEU A 144 -1.73 17.52 -4.00
N ASN A 145 -2.11 18.21 -2.92
CA ASN A 145 -3.46 18.74 -2.71
C ASN A 145 -3.71 20.07 -3.48
N GLY A 146 -2.72 20.60 -4.19
CA GLY A 146 -2.85 21.80 -5.02
C GLY A 146 -2.70 23.13 -4.27
N ASN A 147 -2.07 23.16 -3.11
CA ASN A 147 -1.80 24.42 -2.40
C ASN A 147 -0.84 25.31 -3.20
N GLN A 148 -1.27 26.55 -3.46
CA GLN A 148 -0.51 27.53 -4.25
C GLN A 148 0.83 27.95 -3.61
N GLU A 149 0.93 27.90 -2.28
CA GLU A 149 2.18 28.17 -1.54
C GLU A 149 3.18 27.03 -1.76
N SER A 150 2.75 25.79 -1.54
CA SER A 150 3.57 24.57 -1.70
C SER A 150 3.95 24.29 -3.16
N LEU A 151 3.25 24.86 -4.14
CA LEU A 151 3.66 24.86 -5.54
C LEU A 151 4.86 25.77 -5.83
N LYS A 152 5.07 26.81 -5.03
CA LYS A 152 6.18 27.77 -5.18
C LYS A 152 7.36 27.41 -4.27
N ASP A 153 7.08 26.91 -3.08
CA ASP A 153 8.07 26.51 -2.07
C ASP A 153 7.69 25.13 -1.51
N PRO A 154 8.20 24.04 -2.10
CA PRO A 154 7.90 22.68 -1.65
C PRO A 154 8.62 22.32 -0.35
N SER A 155 8.07 21.36 0.39
CA SER A 155 8.64 20.82 1.62
C SER A 155 10.09 20.32 1.44
N LYS A 156 10.92 20.50 2.49
CA LYS A 156 12.30 19.99 2.55
C LYS A 156 12.39 18.46 2.49
N GLU A 157 11.30 17.76 2.82
CA GLU A 157 11.25 16.29 2.71
C GLU A 157 11.40 15.83 1.24
N CYS A 158 11.10 16.69 0.26
CA CYS A 158 11.29 16.41 -1.16
C CYS A 158 12.75 16.41 -1.63
N GLU A 159 13.73 16.84 -0.82
CA GLU A 159 15.14 16.85 -1.23
C GLU A 159 15.67 15.45 -1.59
N PRO A 160 16.47 15.31 -2.67
CA PRO A 160 17.00 16.35 -3.55
C PRO A 160 16.05 16.75 -4.71
N TYR A 161 14.87 16.15 -4.81
CA TYR A 161 13.91 16.31 -5.92
C TYR A 161 12.90 17.44 -5.70
N ALA A 162 13.29 18.48 -4.95
CA ALA A 162 12.46 19.65 -4.70
C ALA A 162 12.64 20.73 -5.78
N TRP A 163 13.83 20.83 -6.38
CA TRP A 163 14.22 21.93 -7.26
C TRP A 163 14.98 21.46 -8.50
N SER A 164 14.72 22.08 -9.64
CA SER A 164 15.48 21.90 -10.89
C SER A 164 15.73 23.26 -11.54
N SER A 165 17.00 23.61 -11.80
CA SER A 165 17.40 24.90 -12.40
C SER A 165 16.65 26.11 -11.79
N SER A 166 16.70 26.21 -10.46
CA SER A 166 16.03 27.24 -9.62
C SER A 166 14.51 27.34 -9.75
N LYS A 167 13.85 26.32 -10.31
CA LYS A 167 12.38 26.18 -10.33
C LYS A 167 11.94 25.03 -9.42
N PRO A 168 10.86 25.20 -8.64
CA PRO A 168 10.30 24.10 -7.85
C PRO A 168 9.75 23.02 -8.78
N ILE A 169 9.97 21.75 -8.44
CA ILE A 169 9.43 20.61 -9.19
C ILE A 169 8.01 20.34 -8.70
N ALA A 170 7.07 20.14 -9.62
CA ALA A 170 5.69 19.78 -9.33
C ALA A 170 5.24 18.60 -10.21
N PRO A 171 4.94 17.42 -9.65
CA PRO A 171 5.09 17.03 -8.24
C PRO A 171 6.54 16.79 -7.81
N CYS A 172 6.93 17.23 -6.60
CA CYS A 172 8.26 17.01 -6.04
C CYS A 172 8.43 15.64 -5.38
N GLY A 173 9.69 15.24 -5.19
CA GLY A 173 10.05 14.08 -4.38
C GLY A 173 10.40 12.82 -5.17
N ALA A 174 11.02 11.87 -4.47
CA ALA A 174 11.54 10.64 -5.07
C ALA A 174 10.43 9.77 -5.68
N ILE A 175 9.25 9.74 -5.06
CA ILE A 175 8.10 8.93 -5.51
C ILE A 175 7.65 9.37 -6.91
N ALA A 176 7.48 10.69 -7.08
CA ALA A 176 7.09 11.29 -8.35
C ALA A 176 8.21 11.14 -9.40
N ASN A 177 9.47 11.34 -9.00
CA ASN A 177 10.61 11.29 -9.91
C ASN A 177 10.84 9.87 -10.48
N SER A 178 10.53 8.82 -9.74
CA SER A 178 10.62 7.42 -10.20
C SER A 178 9.25 6.81 -10.53
N MET A 179 8.31 7.63 -11.00
CA MET A 179 7.02 7.13 -11.46
C MET A 179 7.21 6.19 -12.67
N PHE A 180 6.50 5.07 -12.65
CA PHE A 180 6.50 4.11 -13.75
C PHE A 180 5.93 4.76 -15.02
N ASN A 181 6.71 4.73 -16.11
CA ASN A 181 6.44 5.50 -17.33
C ASN A 181 6.15 4.64 -18.57
N VAL A 182 5.82 3.35 -18.39
CA VAL A 182 5.41 2.51 -19.54
C VAL A 182 4.05 3.00 -20.04
N VAL A 183 4.08 3.57 -21.24
CA VAL A 183 2.98 4.38 -21.82
C VAL A 183 1.69 3.59 -22.04
N ALA A 184 1.76 2.28 -22.36
CA ALA A 184 0.58 1.43 -22.46
C ALA A 184 0.98 -0.04 -22.55
N ILE A 185 0.53 -0.86 -21.60
CA ILE A 185 0.48 -2.31 -21.85
C ILE A 185 -0.80 -2.59 -22.62
N ARG A 186 -0.68 -2.81 -23.93
CA ARG A 186 -1.83 -3.07 -24.80
C ARG A 186 -1.99 -4.57 -25.05
N VAL A 187 -3.06 -5.14 -24.51
CA VAL A 187 -3.43 -6.52 -24.81
C VAL A 187 -4.23 -6.56 -26.12
N ARG A 188 -3.80 -7.39 -27.07
CA ARG A 188 -4.58 -7.71 -28.28
C ARG A 188 -4.94 -9.19 -28.24
N CYS A 189 -6.22 -9.50 -28.15
CA CYS A 189 -6.71 -10.86 -28.27
C CYS A 189 -6.89 -11.21 -29.75
N HIS A 190 -6.17 -12.23 -30.21
CA HIS A 190 -6.46 -12.88 -31.48
C HIS A 190 -7.25 -14.16 -31.17
N LEU A 191 -8.48 -14.26 -31.70
CA LEU A 191 -9.30 -15.45 -31.53
C LEU A 191 -8.71 -16.58 -32.37
N GLN A 192 -7.97 -17.48 -31.76
CA GLN A 192 -7.50 -18.68 -32.44
C GLN A 192 -8.66 -19.68 -32.50
N LEU A 193 -9.19 -19.93 -33.70
CA LEU A 193 -10.19 -20.97 -33.93
C LEU A 193 -9.58 -22.34 -33.55
N ARG A 194 -10.33 -23.16 -32.82
CA ARG A 194 -9.91 -24.51 -32.42
C ARG A 194 -9.45 -25.30 -33.66
N GLY A 195 -8.17 -25.70 -33.70
CA GLY A 195 -7.60 -26.56 -34.75
C GLY A 195 -6.54 -25.93 -35.66
N ALA A 196 -6.25 -24.63 -35.57
CA ALA A 196 -5.19 -24.00 -36.36
C ALA A 196 -3.77 -24.35 -35.83
N PRO A 197 -2.81 -24.74 -36.70
CA PRO A 197 -1.45 -25.05 -36.29
C PRO A 197 -0.73 -23.83 -35.69
N ARG A 198 0.16 -24.08 -34.71
CA ARG A 198 0.92 -23.05 -33.96
C ARG A 198 1.75 -22.09 -34.85
N SER A 199 1.99 -22.45 -36.11
CA SER A 199 2.75 -21.66 -37.10
C SER A 199 1.91 -20.69 -37.92
N ALA A 200 0.57 -20.66 -37.78
CA ALA A 200 -0.32 -19.85 -38.60
C ALA A 200 -0.37 -18.35 -38.23
N PHE A 201 0.60 -17.86 -37.45
CA PHE A 201 0.70 -16.43 -37.14
C PHE A 201 1.39 -15.71 -38.31
N VAL A 202 0.61 -15.27 -39.29
CA VAL A 202 1.05 -14.28 -40.29
C VAL A 202 0.55 -12.91 -39.83
N PRO A 203 1.43 -11.95 -39.50
CA PRO A 203 1.01 -10.59 -39.23
C PRO A 203 0.34 -10.02 -40.49
N GLY A 204 -0.96 -9.74 -40.43
CA GLY A 204 -1.64 -9.04 -41.51
C GLY A 204 -1.07 -7.63 -41.64
N GLU A 205 -0.42 -7.36 -42.77
CA GLU A 205 -0.05 -6.00 -43.17
C GLU A 205 -1.32 -5.13 -43.20
N ARG A 206 -1.27 -4.03 -42.45
CA ARG A 206 -2.35 -3.05 -42.44
C ARG A 206 -2.12 -2.12 -43.64
N HIS A 207 -2.83 -2.37 -44.74
CA HIS A 207 -2.94 -1.40 -45.82
C HIS A 207 -3.40 -0.06 -45.24
N GLY A 208 -2.59 0.97 -45.48
CA GLY A 208 -2.88 2.34 -45.09
C GLY A 208 -4.00 2.90 -45.95
N GLU A 209 -5.01 3.47 -45.31
CA GLU A 209 -5.97 4.35 -45.95
C GLU A 209 -5.98 5.66 -45.16
N SER A 210 -5.41 6.69 -45.79
CA SER A 210 -5.47 8.08 -45.35
C SER A 210 -6.80 8.66 -45.80
N PRO A 211 -7.59 9.33 -44.95
CA PRO A 211 -8.62 10.21 -45.46
C PRO A 211 -8.01 11.54 -45.90
N ALA A 212 -8.66 12.13 -46.89
CA ALA A 212 -8.34 13.35 -47.62
C ALA A 212 -8.35 14.63 -46.76
#